data_AF-A0A952S581-F1
#
_entry.id   AF-A0A952S581-F1
#
_cell.length_a   1.000
_cell.length_b   1.000
_cell.length_c   1.000
_cell.angle_alpha   90.00
_cell.angle_beta   90.00
_cell.angle_gamma   90.00
#
_symmetry.space_group_name_H-M   'P 1'
#
loop_
_entity.id
_entity.type
_entity.pdbx_description
1 polymer ?
#
loop_
_entity_poly.entity_id
_entity_poly.type
_entity_poly.pdbx_seq_one_letter_code
_entity_poly.pdbx_strand_id
1 'polypeptide(L)'
;MNSLIEQVKADVEADRLIQGDYWNGKRGCFVGCLRKDSDHTNGGPLNAPEWFWRLMDRCHEGVLPESIGDNYVGVVTAVVNADFKSWKAPRWQEIFHKLMARIQRRNLSRVDRKANKQVYKAIQQVISYHENPNRTEEERESAANAAWSAAANAAWSAAANAAWSAAWSAAGNAAWSAAESAAWSAAESAAWSAVRVEYQQIVEDFIELCGQSAEEVK
;
A
#
# COMPACT_ATOMS: atom_id res chain seq x y z
N MET A 1 -7.26 19.59 16.97
CA MET A 1 -6.94 18.18 16.69
C MET A 1 -8.14 17.26 16.97
N ASN A 2 -8.74 17.27 18.16
CA ASN A 2 -10.00 16.53 18.40
C ASN A 2 -11.13 16.88 17.41
N SER A 3 -11.22 18.14 16.97
CA SER A 3 -12.18 18.59 15.95
C SER A 3 -12.06 17.83 14.61
N LEU A 4 -10.85 17.42 14.18
CA LEU A 4 -10.67 16.67 12.93
C LEU A 4 -11.16 15.21 13.07
N ILE A 5 -10.90 14.58 14.21
CA ILE A 5 -11.38 13.21 14.49
C ILE A 5 -12.91 13.20 14.49
N GLU A 6 -13.55 14.17 15.14
CA GLU A 6 -15.01 14.29 15.18
C GLU A 6 -15.60 14.57 13.79
N GLN A 7 -14.97 15.43 12.99
CA GLN A 7 -15.38 15.65 11.60
C GLN A 7 -15.34 14.36 10.78
N VAL A 8 -14.28 13.57 10.93
CA VAL A 8 -14.11 12.31 10.20
C VAL A 8 -15.14 11.26 10.62
N LYS A 9 -15.45 11.14 11.91
CA LYS A 9 -16.54 10.29 12.40
C LYS A 9 -17.89 10.70 11.82
N ALA A 10 -18.18 12.01 11.80
CA ALA A 10 -19.42 12.53 11.22
C ALA A 10 -19.49 12.26 9.71
N ASP A 11 -18.36 12.30 8.99
CA ASP A 11 -18.31 11.94 7.57
C ASP A 11 -18.57 10.43 7.35
N VAL A 12 -18.11 9.56 8.25
CA VAL A 12 -18.44 8.12 8.22
C VAL A 12 -19.93 7.89 8.50
N GLU A 13 -20.48 8.50 9.56
CA GLU A 13 -21.90 8.37 9.92
C GLU A 13 -22.84 8.86 8.81
N ALA A 14 -22.43 9.89 8.08
CA ALA A 14 -23.17 10.43 6.95
C ALA A 14 -22.91 9.69 5.62
N ASP A 15 -22.23 8.55 5.64
CA ASP A 15 -21.87 7.73 4.46
C ASP A 15 -21.20 8.54 3.34
N ARG A 16 -20.28 9.44 3.72
CA ARG A 16 -19.58 10.34 2.79
C ARG A 16 -18.26 9.78 2.26
N LEU A 17 -17.86 8.61 2.73
CA LEU A 17 -16.66 7.93 2.26
C LEU A 17 -17.00 7.06 1.06
N ILE A 18 -16.27 7.24 -0.03
CA ILE A 18 -16.55 6.56 -1.30
C ILE A 18 -15.22 6.05 -1.86
N GLN A 19 -15.23 4.83 -2.39
CA GLN A 19 -14.16 4.22 -3.22
C GLN A 19 -14.53 4.38 -4.71
N GLY A 20 -13.53 4.40 -5.59
CA GLY A 20 -13.72 4.37 -7.04
C GLY A 20 -13.27 5.64 -7.79
N ASP A 21 -13.83 5.84 -8.98
CA ASP A 21 -13.29 6.74 -9.99
C ASP A 21 -13.13 8.19 -9.52
N TYR A 22 -11.95 8.73 -9.82
CA TYR A 22 -11.56 10.11 -9.57
C TYR A 22 -12.42 11.10 -10.40
N TRP A 23 -13.03 12.06 -9.70
CA TRP A 23 -13.61 13.33 -10.17
C TRP A 23 -14.60 13.32 -11.37
N ASN A 24 -15.85 12.96 -11.10
CA ASN A 24 -17.05 13.36 -11.89
C ASN A 24 -18.15 14.04 -11.02
N GLY A 25 -17.76 14.67 -9.90
CA GLY A 25 -18.69 15.37 -9.01
C GLY A 25 -19.18 14.56 -7.81
N LYS A 26 -18.61 13.39 -7.54
CA LYS A 26 -18.82 12.62 -6.30
C LYS A 26 -17.45 12.23 -5.73
N ARG A 27 -17.26 12.44 -4.43
CA ARG A 27 -15.96 12.36 -3.73
C ARG A 27 -15.37 10.94 -3.88
N GLY A 28 -14.05 10.83 -4.04
CA GLY A 28 -13.29 9.58 -4.19
C GLY A 28 -11.84 9.79 -3.74
N CYS A 29 -11.16 8.72 -3.33
CA CYS A 29 -9.88 8.62 -2.61
C CYS A 29 -9.83 9.20 -1.18
N PHE A 30 -8.82 8.78 -0.40
CA PHE A 30 -8.62 9.20 0.99
C PHE A 30 -8.41 10.71 1.10
N VAL A 31 -7.56 11.26 0.24
CA VAL A 31 -7.27 12.71 0.13
C VAL A 31 -8.54 13.48 -0.19
N GLY A 32 -9.31 13.06 -1.19
CA GLY A 32 -10.58 13.69 -1.56
C GLY A 32 -11.61 13.66 -0.44
N CYS A 33 -11.65 12.56 0.32
CA CYS A 33 -12.49 12.45 1.50
C CYS A 33 -12.02 13.38 2.63
N LEU A 34 -10.71 13.52 2.87
CA LEU A 34 -10.21 14.24 4.05
C LEU A 34 -10.04 15.73 3.79
N ARG A 35 -9.33 16.05 2.71
CA ARG A 35 -8.91 17.40 2.34
C ARG A 35 -9.96 18.14 1.52
N LYS A 36 -10.90 17.39 0.93
CA LYS A 36 -11.89 17.91 -0.03
C LYS A 36 -11.23 18.56 -1.26
N ASP A 37 -10.03 18.10 -1.61
CA ASP A 37 -9.24 18.48 -2.77
C ASP A 37 -8.58 17.23 -3.38
N SER A 38 -7.77 17.42 -4.44
CA SER A 38 -6.98 16.35 -5.07
C SER A 38 -5.48 16.52 -4.83
N ASP A 39 -5.10 17.22 -3.76
CA ASP A 39 -3.71 17.64 -3.54
C ASP A 39 -2.97 16.67 -2.61
N HIS A 40 -2.08 15.86 -3.20
CA HIS A 40 -1.18 14.96 -2.48
C HIS A 40 0.09 15.63 -1.95
N THR A 41 0.27 16.94 -2.13
CA THR A 41 1.49 17.60 -1.67
C THR A 41 1.60 17.62 -0.13
N ASN A 42 2.83 17.85 0.35
CA ASN A 42 3.16 17.85 1.76
C ASN A 42 2.30 18.85 2.57
N GLY A 43 1.92 18.46 3.79
CA GLY A 43 1.15 19.30 4.71
C GLY A 43 -0.29 18.83 4.86
N GLY A 44 -1.24 19.74 4.70
CA GLY A 44 -2.67 19.48 4.90
C GLY A 44 -3.09 19.33 6.37
N PRO A 45 -4.33 18.88 6.63
CA PRO A 45 -4.90 18.79 7.98
C PRO A 45 -4.12 17.91 8.96
N LEU A 46 -3.32 16.99 8.43
CA LEU A 46 -2.51 16.04 9.20
C LEU A 46 -1.02 16.39 9.27
N ASN A 47 -0.59 17.51 8.66
CA ASN A 47 0.83 17.82 8.49
C ASN A 47 1.64 16.62 7.96
N ALA A 48 1.09 15.91 6.97
CA ALA A 48 1.63 14.65 6.51
C ALA A 48 2.46 14.81 5.22
N PRO A 49 3.48 13.98 5.01
CA PRO A 49 4.28 13.99 3.79
C PRO A 49 3.50 13.39 2.61
N GLU A 50 3.92 13.71 1.39
CA GLU A 50 3.29 13.23 0.15
C GLU A 50 3.17 11.70 0.08
N TRP A 51 4.20 10.96 0.52
CA TRP A 51 4.17 9.51 0.49
C TRP A 51 3.00 8.94 1.31
N PHE A 52 2.64 9.59 2.42
CA PHE A 52 1.52 9.16 3.26
C PHE A 52 0.21 9.33 2.51
N TRP A 53 -0.01 10.49 1.88
CA TRP A 53 -1.22 10.74 1.11
C TRP A 53 -1.41 9.73 -0.02
N ARG A 54 -0.33 9.46 -0.76
CA ARG A 54 -0.35 8.45 -1.83
C ARG A 54 -0.60 7.04 -1.29
N LEU A 55 0.03 6.67 -0.18
CA LEU A 55 -0.16 5.35 0.42
C LEU A 55 -1.59 5.17 0.92
N MET A 56 -2.14 6.17 1.62
CA MET A 56 -3.50 6.09 2.16
C MET A 56 -4.55 6.08 1.07
N ASP A 57 -4.36 6.78 -0.04
CA ASP A 57 -5.23 6.63 -1.21
C ASP A 57 -5.22 5.19 -1.73
N ARG A 58 -4.03 4.60 -1.91
CA ARG A 58 -3.92 3.21 -2.37
C ARG A 58 -4.56 2.23 -1.40
N CYS A 59 -4.43 2.45 -0.10
CA CYS A 59 -5.08 1.63 0.92
C CYS A 59 -6.60 1.85 0.91
N HIS A 60 -7.06 3.10 0.83
CA HIS A 60 -8.47 3.45 0.82
C HIS A 60 -9.20 2.84 -0.37
N GLU A 61 -8.60 2.81 -1.56
CA GLU A 61 -9.16 2.11 -2.72
C GLU A 61 -8.99 0.58 -2.65
N GLY A 62 -8.03 0.13 -1.85
CA GLY A 62 -7.59 -1.25 -1.79
C GLY A 62 -8.24 -2.10 -0.70
N VAL A 63 -8.82 -1.50 0.34
CA VAL A 63 -9.48 -2.23 1.44
C VAL A 63 -10.90 -2.67 1.09
N LEU A 64 -11.50 -3.51 1.93
CA LEU A 64 -12.90 -3.91 1.77
C LEU A 64 -13.84 -2.72 2.02
N PRO A 65 -14.95 -2.56 1.27
CA PRO A 65 -15.86 -1.42 1.45
C PRO A 65 -16.36 -1.24 2.88
N GLU A 66 -16.71 -2.35 3.54
CA GLU A 66 -17.19 -2.38 4.93
C GLU A 66 -16.13 -1.94 5.94
N SER A 67 -14.84 -2.01 5.59
CA SER A 67 -13.73 -1.63 6.48
C SER A 67 -13.28 -0.18 6.28
N ILE A 68 -13.78 0.54 5.26
CA ILE A 68 -13.31 1.90 4.94
C ILE A 68 -13.50 2.82 6.14
N GLY A 69 -14.69 2.83 6.77
CA GLY A 69 -15.00 3.72 7.87
C GLY A 69 -14.02 3.57 9.05
N ASP A 70 -13.83 2.33 9.50
CA ASP A 70 -12.94 2.01 10.62
C ASP A 70 -11.48 2.33 10.29
N ASN A 71 -11.02 1.96 9.10
CA ASN A 71 -9.66 2.25 8.63
C ASN A 71 -9.42 3.76 8.56
N TYR A 72 -10.38 4.50 8.01
CA TYR A 72 -10.28 5.94 7.80
C TYR A 72 -10.23 6.71 9.13
N VAL A 73 -11.11 6.38 10.08
CA VAL A 73 -11.10 6.93 11.45
C VAL A 73 -9.83 6.52 12.19
N GLY A 74 -9.43 5.26 12.08
CA GLY A 74 -8.26 4.69 12.74
C GLY A 74 -6.96 5.40 12.33
N VAL A 75 -6.74 5.56 11.02
CA VAL A 75 -5.57 6.28 10.48
C VAL A 75 -5.54 7.73 10.95
N VAL A 76 -6.65 8.47 10.80
CA VAL A 76 -6.70 9.88 11.20
C VAL A 76 -6.45 10.03 12.70
N THR A 77 -7.05 9.17 13.51
CA THR A 77 -6.87 9.17 14.97
C THR A 77 -5.43 8.87 15.35
N ALA A 78 -4.81 7.87 14.73
CA ALA A 78 -3.43 7.49 15.01
C ALA A 78 -2.45 8.64 14.68
N VAL A 79 -2.63 9.30 13.52
CA VAL A 79 -1.78 10.42 13.11
C VAL A 79 -1.97 11.64 14.01
N VAL A 80 -3.22 11.96 14.35
CA VAL A 80 -3.54 13.08 15.27
C VAL A 80 -2.95 12.82 16.66
N ASN A 81 -3.07 11.61 17.19
CA ASN A 81 -2.54 11.24 18.50
C ASN A 81 -1.01 11.19 18.53
N ALA A 82 -0.38 10.84 17.40
CA ALA A 82 1.06 10.90 17.25
C ALA A 82 1.59 12.35 17.24
N ASP A 83 0.74 13.36 17.01
CA ASP A 83 1.05 14.78 17.14
C ASP A 83 2.29 15.21 16.32
N PHE A 84 2.32 14.82 15.05
CA PHE A 84 3.39 15.25 14.14
C PHE A 84 3.32 16.76 13.92
N LYS A 85 4.33 17.47 14.44
CA LYS A 85 4.41 18.94 14.36
C LYS A 85 4.53 19.49 12.95
N SER A 86 5.08 18.70 12.02
CA SER A 86 5.20 19.07 10.61
C SER A 86 5.40 17.83 9.74
N TRP A 87 5.21 17.96 8.43
CA TRP A 87 5.52 16.91 7.46
C TRP A 87 7.01 16.59 7.37
N LYS A 88 7.87 17.48 7.88
CA LYS A 88 9.32 17.28 8.01
C LYS A 88 9.72 16.60 9.32
N ALA A 89 8.76 16.26 10.19
CA ALA A 89 9.07 15.62 11.47
C ALA A 89 9.84 14.32 11.23
N PRO A 90 11.00 14.09 11.89
CA PRO A 90 11.80 12.88 11.69
C PRO A 90 11.03 11.57 11.90
N ARG A 91 10.02 11.60 12.79
CA ARG A 91 9.14 10.46 13.09
C ARG A 91 8.34 9.99 11.86
N TRP A 92 8.02 10.87 10.91
CA TRP A 92 7.41 10.44 9.63
C TRP A 92 8.37 9.54 8.85
N GLN A 93 9.64 9.92 8.79
CA GLN A 93 10.67 9.16 8.09
C GLN A 93 10.90 7.80 8.77
N GLU A 94 10.92 7.78 10.10
CA GLU A 94 11.04 6.55 10.88
C GLU A 94 9.89 5.57 10.61
N ILE A 95 8.64 6.06 10.67
CA ILE A 95 7.45 5.25 10.37
C ILE A 95 7.49 4.74 8.94
N PHE A 96 7.86 5.58 7.97
CA PHE A 96 8.02 5.16 6.58
C PHE A 96 8.98 3.97 6.48
N HIS A 97 10.17 4.07 7.09
CA HIS A 97 11.15 2.98 7.02
C HIS A 97 10.68 1.71 7.74
N LYS A 98 10.10 1.82 8.93
CA LYS A 98 9.56 0.66 9.66
C LYS A 98 8.43 -0.01 8.87
N LEU A 99 7.51 0.77 8.29
CA LEU A 99 6.40 0.25 7.49
C LEU A 99 6.89 -0.44 6.22
N MET A 100 7.81 0.18 5.48
CA MET A 100 8.38 -0.42 4.28
C MET A 100 9.13 -1.72 4.59
N ALA A 101 9.86 -1.80 5.70
CA ALA A 101 10.49 -3.05 6.13
C ALA A 101 9.44 -4.15 6.40
N ARG A 102 8.33 -3.83 7.08
CA ARG A 102 7.23 -4.79 7.33
C ARG A 102 6.59 -5.29 6.04
N ILE A 103 6.28 -4.39 5.12
CA ILE A 103 5.73 -4.73 3.78
C ILE A 103 6.70 -5.66 3.05
N GLN A 104 7.98 -5.32 3.00
CA GLN A 104 8.95 -6.11 2.26
C GLN A 104 9.24 -7.47 2.92
N ARG A 105 9.17 -7.60 4.24
CA ARG A 105 9.23 -8.91 4.92
C ARG A 105 8.05 -9.81 4.53
N ARG A 106 6.84 -9.27 4.41
CA ARG A 106 5.68 -10.01 3.87
C ARG A 106 5.88 -10.41 2.42
N ASN A 107 6.44 -9.53 1.60
CA ASN A 107 6.77 -9.89 0.22
C ASN A 107 7.81 -11.01 0.16
N LEU A 108 8.86 -10.92 0.99
CA LEU A 108 9.92 -11.92 1.05
C LEU A 108 9.38 -13.31 1.43
N SER A 109 8.43 -13.39 2.36
CA SER A 109 7.86 -14.68 2.80
C SER A 109 7.03 -15.37 1.72
N ARG A 110 6.58 -14.64 0.70
CA ARG A 110 5.84 -15.17 -0.46
C ARG A 110 6.74 -15.61 -1.61
N VAL A 111 8.03 -15.27 -1.57
CA VAL A 111 8.99 -15.62 -2.63
C VAL A 111 9.58 -17.00 -2.38
N ASP A 112 9.39 -17.93 -3.32
CA ASP A 112 10.16 -19.17 -3.34
C ASP A 112 11.64 -18.84 -3.59
N ARG A 113 12.45 -18.99 -2.54
CA ARG A 113 13.89 -18.70 -2.56
C ARG A 113 14.67 -19.55 -3.57
N LYS A 114 14.26 -20.81 -3.80
CA LYS A 114 14.95 -21.71 -4.73
C LYS A 114 14.66 -21.33 -6.17
N ALA A 115 13.39 -21.07 -6.48
CA ALA A 115 12.97 -20.68 -7.82
C ALA A 115 13.41 -19.24 -8.17
N ASN A 116 13.39 -18.31 -7.20
CA ASN A 116 13.52 -16.88 -7.43
C ASN A 116 14.64 -16.23 -6.60
N LYS A 117 15.84 -16.83 -6.62
CA LYS A 117 16.99 -16.40 -5.80
C LYS A 117 17.37 -14.93 -5.98
N GLN A 118 17.24 -14.37 -7.18
CA GLN A 118 17.55 -12.96 -7.45
C GLN A 118 16.52 -12.01 -6.81
N VAL A 119 15.23 -12.29 -6.98
CA VAL A 119 14.13 -11.52 -6.36
C VAL A 119 14.23 -11.58 -4.84
N TYR A 120 14.48 -12.78 -4.28
CA TYR A 120 14.68 -12.96 -2.84
C TYR A 120 15.82 -12.07 -2.32
N LYS A 121 16.98 -12.07 -2.98
CA LYS A 121 18.11 -11.21 -2.60
C LYS A 121 17.80 -9.72 -2.72
N ALA A 122 17.11 -9.31 -3.77
CA ALA A 122 16.74 -7.91 -3.96
C ALA A 122 15.83 -7.40 -2.85
N ILE A 123 14.79 -8.17 -2.48
CA ILE A 123 13.90 -7.81 -1.38
C ILE A 123 14.68 -7.77 -0.05
N GLN A 124 15.62 -8.69 0.19
CA GLN A 124 16.49 -8.63 1.37
C GLN A 124 17.34 -7.36 1.43
N GLN A 125 17.88 -6.88 0.30
CA GLN A 125 18.65 -5.64 0.26
C GLN A 125 17.77 -4.43 0.59
N VAL A 126 16.54 -4.39 0.06
CA VAL A 126 15.56 -3.34 0.38
C VAL A 126 15.20 -3.37 1.87
N ILE A 127 14.94 -4.54 2.45
CA ILE A 127 14.70 -4.70 3.89
C ILE A 127 15.88 -4.17 4.70
N SER A 128 17.11 -4.59 4.35
CA SER A 128 18.33 -4.16 5.03
C SER A 128 18.48 -2.64 4.98
N TYR A 129 18.21 -2.00 3.84
CA TYR A 129 18.21 -0.54 3.73
C TYR A 129 17.18 0.10 4.66
N HIS A 130 15.96 -0.44 4.72
CA HIS A 130 14.89 0.08 5.58
C HIS A 130 15.10 -0.18 7.09
N GLU A 131 15.93 -1.15 7.46
CA GLU A 131 16.28 -1.43 8.85
C GLU A 131 17.55 -0.69 9.32
N ASN A 132 18.43 -0.29 8.40
CA ASN A 132 19.68 0.39 8.76
C ASN A 132 19.38 1.80 9.30
N PRO A 133 19.82 2.17 10.52
CA PRO A 133 19.73 3.55 11.01
C PRO A 133 20.72 4.50 10.32
N ASN A 134 21.83 3.97 9.79
CA ASN A 134 22.95 4.71 9.17
C ASN A 134 22.96 4.57 7.65
N ARG A 135 21.80 4.75 7.02
CA ARG A 135 21.62 4.64 5.56
C ARG A 135 22.52 5.61 4.80
N THR A 136 23.29 5.10 3.84
CA THR A 136 24.06 5.92 2.90
C THR A 136 23.32 6.10 1.57
N GLU A 137 23.78 7.08 0.78
CA GLU A 137 23.29 7.27 -0.59
C GLU A 137 23.57 6.04 -1.48
N GLU A 138 24.75 5.44 -1.31
CA GLU A 138 25.15 4.23 -2.02
C GLU A 138 24.25 3.03 -1.68
N GLU A 139 23.90 2.85 -0.40
CA GLU A 139 22.95 1.81 0.02
C GLU A 139 21.55 2.05 -0.54
N ARG A 140 21.13 3.32 -0.64
CA ARG A 140 19.85 3.70 -1.26
C ARG A 140 19.83 3.34 -2.73
N GLU A 141 20.87 3.73 -3.48
CA GLU A 141 20.98 3.46 -4.91
C GLU A 141 21.07 1.95 -5.18
N SER A 142 21.84 1.22 -4.38
CA SER A 142 21.93 -0.24 -4.44
C SER A 142 20.56 -0.91 -4.21
N ALA A 143 19.82 -0.49 -3.18
CA ALA A 143 18.47 -1.01 -2.91
C ALA A 143 17.48 -0.67 -4.03
N ALA A 144 17.54 0.55 -4.58
CA ALA A 144 16.70 0.99 -5.70
C ALA A 144 16.98 0.18 -6.97
N ASN A 145 18.25 -0.02 -7.32
CA ASN A 145 18.66 -0.83 -8.48
C ASN A 145 18.26 -2.29 -8.32
N ALA A 146 18.37 -2.84 -7.11
CA ALA A 146 17.92 -4.19 -6.80
C ALA A 146 16.40 -4.33 -6.95
N ALA A 147 15.63 -3.37 -6.40
CA ALA A 147 14.17 -3.34 -6.52
C ALA A 147 13.73 -3.24 -7.99
N TRP A 148 14.36 -2.34 -8.76
CA TRP A 148 14.10 -2.17 -10.19
C TRP A 148 14.36 -3.47 -10.98
N SER A 149 15.52 -4.09 -10.74
CA SER A 149 15.90 -5.34 -11.40
C SER A 149 14.94 -6.49 -11.08
N ALA A 150 14.48 -6.57 -9.83
CA ALA A 150 13.48 -7.56 -9.42
C ALA A 150 12.12 -7.33 -10.10
N ALA A 151 11.66 -6.08 -10.15
CA ALA A 151 10.41 -5.72 -10.82
C ALA A 151 10.47 -6.01 -12.33
N ALA A 152 11.58 -5.65 -13.00
CA ALA A 152 11.79 -5.92 -14.41
C ALA A 152 11.77 -7.43 -14.73
N ASN A 153 12.46 -8.24 -13.91
CA ASN A 153 12.47 -9.71 -14.07
C ASN A 153 11.09 -10.34 -13.84
N ALA A 154 10.33 -9.84 -12.85
CA ALA A 154 8.97 -10.30 -12.59
C ALA A 154 8.03 -9.98 -13.77
N ALA A 155 8.11 -8.76 -14.31
CA ALA A 155 7.34 -8.35 -15.48
C ALA A 155 7.68 -9.20 -16.71
N TRP A 156 8.96 -9.47 -16.95
CA TRP A 156 9.41 -10.31 -18.06
C TRP A 156 8.92 -11.76 -17.92
N SER A 157 8.97 -12.32 -16.71
CA SER A 157 8.49 -13.68 -16.43
C SER A 157 6.97 -13.80 -16.58
N ALA A 158 6.21 -12.79 -16.16
CA ALA A 158 4.76 -12.73 -16.36
C ALA A 158 4.40 -12.65 -17.85
N ALA A 159 5.11 -11.81 -18.62
CA ALA A 159 4.91 -11.71 -20.07
C ALA A 159 5.25 -13.03 -20.79
N ALA A 160 6.34 -13.70 -20.40
CA ALA A 160 6.73 -14.99 -20.98
C ALA A 160 5.69 -16.10 -20.69
N ASN A 161 5.17 -16.17 -19.47
CA ASN A 161 4.13 -17.13 -19.09
C ASN A 161 2.79 -16.83 -19.77
N ALA A 162 2.43 -15.56 -19.94
CA ALA A 162 1.24 -15.15 -20.69
C ALA A 162 1.35 -15.52 -22.18
N ALA A 163 2.52 -15.31 -22.79
CA ALA A 163 2.79 -15.72 -24.16
C ALA A 163 2.75 -17.25 -24.34
N TRP A 164 3.31 -18.01 -23.39
CA TRP A 164 3.25 -19.47 -23.38
C TRP A 164 1.80 -19.98 -23.23
N SER A 165 1.03 -19.38 -22.32
CA SER A 165 -0.37 -19.73 -22.09
C SER A 165 -1.22 -19.38 -23.32
N ALA A 166 -1.00 -18.23 -23.95
CA ALA A 166 -1.67 -17.84 -25.20
C ALA A 166 -1.34 -18.80 -26.36
N ALA A 167 -0.08 -19.24 -26.47
CA ALA A 167 0.32 -20.24 -27.46
C ALA A 167 -0.34 -21.61 -27.20
N TRP A 168 -0.56 -21.97 -25.94
CA TRP A 168 -1.23 -23.20 -25.53
C TRP A 168 -2.76 -23.14 -25.72
N SER A 169 -3.40 -22.02 -25.36
CA SER A 169 -4.84 -21.78 -25.55
C SER A 169 -5.23 -21.67 -27.03
N ALA A 170 -4.33 -21.16 -27.89
CA ALA A 170 -4.52 -21.21 -29.34
C ALA A 170 -4.61 -22.65 -29.91
N ALA A 171 -4.16 -23.66 -29.14
CA ALA A 171 -4.17 -25.06 -29.54
C ALA A 171 -5.40 -25.87 -29.03
N GLY A 172 -6.31 -25.30 -28.23
CA GLY A 172 -7.36 -26.09 -27.54
C GLY A 172 -8.75 -25.42 -27.42
N ASN A 173 -9.68 -25.86 -28.28
CA ASN A 173 -11.16 -25.73 -28.33
C ASN A 173 -11.99 -24.99 -27.24
N ALA A 174 -13.14 -24.45 -27.69
CA ALA A 174 -14.12 -23.60 -26.99
C ALA A 174 -14.68 -24.03 -25.60
N ALA A 175 -14.69 -25.32 -25.24
CA ALA A 175 -15.04 -25.75 -23.89
C ALA A 175 -13.98 -25.35 -22.86
N TRP A 176 -12.74 -25.21 -23.32
CA TRP A 176 -11.61 -24.67 -22.55
C TRP A 176 -11.81 -23.20 -22.25
N SER A 177 -12.31 -22.40 -23.20
CA SER A 177 -12.47 -20.94 -23.03
C SER A 177 -13.44 -20.56 -21.91
N ALA A 178 -14.47 -21.37 -21.64
CA ALA A 178 -15.38 -21.13 -20.52
C ALA A 178 -14.73 -21.49 -19.17
N ALA A 179 -13.99 -22.61 -19.12
CA ALA A 179 -13.22 -23.01 -17.93
C ALA A 179 -12.04 -22.06 -17.65
N GLU A 180 -11.38 -21.56 -18.69
CA GLU A 180 -10.32 -20.55 -18.63
C GLU A 180 -10.85 -19.19 -18.19
N SER A 181 -12.01 -18.76 -18.72
CA SER A 181 -12.65 -17.52 -18.26
C SER A 181 -13.06 -17.61 -16.80
N ALA A 182 -13.64 -18.75 -16.37
CA ALA A 182 -13.98 -18.99 -14.97
C ALA A 182 -12.72 -19.07 -14.08
N ALA A 183 -11.66 -19.74 -14.53
CA ALA A 183 -10.38 -19.81 -13.83
C ALA A 183 -9.68 -18.45 -13.76
N TRP A 184 -9.79 -17.63 -14.81
CA TRP A 184 -9.23 -16.29 -14.87
C TRP A 184 -9.99 -15.34 -13.95
N SER A 185 -11.33 -15.33 -13.99
CA SER A 185 -12.15 -14.57 -13.03
C SER A 185 -11.95 -15.04 -11.59
N ALA A 186 -11.74 -16.34 -11.35
CA ALA A 186 -11.42 -16.87 -10.03
C ALA A 186 -10.02 -16.48 -9.57
N ALA A 187 -9.01 -16.55 -10.45
CA ALA A 187 -7.65 -16.14 -10.17
C ALA A 187 -7.54 -14.62 -9.97
N GLU A 188 -8.27 -13.83 -10.76
CA GLU A 188 -8.40 -12.39 -10.61
C GLU A 188 -9.09 -12.04 -9.29
N SER A 189 -10.23 -12.68 -8.98
CA SER A 189 -10.92 -12.50 -7.70
C SER A 189 -10.03 -12.90 -6.51
N ALA A 190 -9.28 -13.99 -6.63
CA ALA A 190 -8.32 -14.43 -5.61
C ALA A 190 -7.14 -13.46 -5.48
N ALA A 191 -6.64 -12.92 -6.59
CA ALA A 191 -5.58 -11.90 -6.59
C ALA A 191 -6.07 -10.61 -5.93
N TRP A 192 -7.26 -10.13 -6.29
CA TRP A 192 -7.87 -8.95 -5.66
C TRP A 192 -8.17 -9.18 -4.18
N SER A 193 -8.66 -10.37 -3.80
CA SER A 193 -8.86 -10.72 -2.40
C SER A 193 -7.55 -10.74 -1.61
N ALA A 194 -6.47 -11.28 -2.18
CA ALA A 194 -5.15 -11.29 -1.56
C ALA A 194 -4.58 -9.87 -1.39
N VAL A 195 -4.78 -9.02 -2.40
CA VAL A 195 -4.38 -7.60 -2.38
C VAL A 195 -5.18 -6.80 -1.34
N ARG A 196 -6.49 -7.07 -1.19
CA ARG A 196 -7.33 -6.41 -0.18
C ARG A 196 -6.87 -6.71 1.26
N VAL A 197 -6.54 -7.97 1.55
CA VAL A 197 -5.97 -8.37 2.85
C VAL A 197 -4.64 -7.66 3.10
N GLU A 198 -3.82 -7.48 2.06
CA GLU A 198 -2.55 -6.77 2.19
C GLU A 198 -2.73 -5.28 2.51
N TYR A 199 -3.66 -4.59 1.85
CA TYR A 199 -3.95 -3.20 2.16
C TYR A 199 -4.50 -3.02 3.58
N GLN A 200 -5.37 -3.93 4.03
CA GLN A 200 -5.84 -3.92 5.41
C GLN A 200 -4.67 -4.02 6.40
N GLN A 201 -3.74 -4.96 6.17
CA GLN A 201 -2.59 -5.14 7.04
C GLN A 201 -1.64 -3.92 7.03
N ILE A 202 -1.50 -3.24 5.89
CA ILE A 202 -0.71 -2.01 5.77
C ILE A 202 -1.31 -0.89 6.63
N VAL A 203 -2.64 -0.74 6.63
CA VAL A 203 -3.34 0.23 7.46
C VAL A 203 -3.11 -0.06 8.94
N GLU A 204 -3.29 -1.32 9.35
CA GLU A 204 -3.09 -1.75 10.74
C GLU A 204 -1.64 -1.53 11.21
N ASP A 205 -0.65 -1.94 10.42
CA ASP A 205 0.76 -1.70 10.71
C ASP A 205 1.06 -0.20 10.88
N PHE A 206 0.50 0.62 9.99
CA PHE A 206 0.70 2.07 10.05
C PHE A 206 0.12 2.64 11.35
N ILE A 207 -1.11 2.26 11.72
CA ILE A 207 -1.76 2.69 12.96
C ILE A 207 -0.93 2.27 14.19
N GLU A 208 -0.46 1.03 14.22
CA GLU A 208 0.40 0.50 15.29
C GLU A 208 1.71 1.30 15.42
N LEU A 209 2.38 1.57 14.29
CA LEU A 209 3.64 2.33 14.26
C LEU A 209 3.45 3.78 14.72
N CYS A 210 2.34 4.42 14.36
CA CYS A 210 1.97 5.73 14.88
C CYS A 210 1.77 5.69 16.41
N GLY A 211 1.10 4.65 16.92
CA GLY A 211 0.89 4.42 18.36
C GLY A 211 2.19 4.26 19.14
N GLN A 212 3.07 3.37 18.69
CA GLN A 212 4.41 3.14 19.27
C GLN A 212 5.21 4.45 19.34
N SER A 213 5.20 5.19 18.23
CA SER A 213 5.93 6.46 18.14
C SER A 213 5.38 7.54 19.08
N ALA A 214 4.09 7.49 19.43
CA ALA A 214 3.47 8.43 20.37
C ALA A 214 3.83 8.12 21.83
N GLU A 215 4.07 6.86 22.17
CA GLU A 215 4.48 6.42 23.51
C GLU A 215 5.93 6.81 23.83
N GLU A 216 6.82 6.77 22.84
CA GLU A 216 8.25 7.14 22.99
C GLU A 216 8.48 8.62 23.40
N VAL A 217 7.45 9.47 23.30
CA VAL A 217 7.54 10.92 23.58
C VAL A 217 6.96 11.29 24.96
N LYS A 218 6.27 10.36 25.64
CA LYS A 218 5.70 10.56 26.99
C LYS A 218 6.71 10.26 28.08
#